data_AF-J3M685-F1
#
_entry.id   AF-J3M685-F1
#
_cell.length_a   1.000
_cell.length_b   1.000
_cell.length_c   1.000
_cell.angle_alpha   90.00
_cell.angle_beta   90.00
_cell.angle_gamma   90.00
#
_symmetry.space_group_name_H-M   'P 1'
#
loop_
_entity.id
_entity.type
_entity.pdbx_description
1 polymer ?
#
loop_
_entity_poly.entity_id
_entity_poly.type
_entity_poly.pdbx_seq_one_letter_code
_entity_poly.pdbx_strand_id
1 'polypeptide(L)'
;MDSMDRYMATAADTVVAKARNICTAFPNVKVETRVEKGDPREVICGAAEKAGADMLVMGSHGYGFLQRTLLGSVSNHCVQHCKCPVVVVKRPGAGDGKAQPQS
;
A
#
# COMPACT_ATOMS: atom_id res chain seq x y z
N MET A 1 24.64 -13.32 5.98
CA MET A 1 23.49 -12.63 5.36
C MET A 1 23.86 -12.35 3.92
N ASP A 2 23.08 -12.86 2.98
CA ASP A 2 23.37 -12.74 1.55
C ASP A 2 23.36 -11.26 1.11
N SER A 3 24.14 -10.89 0.10
CA SER A 3 24.19 -9.52 -0.42
C SER A 3 22.80 -9.03 -0.84
N MET A 4 22.03 -9.93 -1.45
CA MET A 4 20.68 -9.66 -1.92
C MET A 4 19.69 -9.42 -0.77
N ASP A 5 19.81 -10.17 0.33
CA ASP A 5 19.00 -9.96 1.54
C ASP A 5 19.22 -8.57 2.14
N ARG A 6 20.47 -8.10 2.15
CA ARG A 6 20.84 -6.77 2.64
C ARG A 6 20.25 -5.67 1.77
N TYR A 7 20.36 -5.82 0.45
CA TYR A 7 19.80 -4.87 -0.51
C TYR A 7 18.28 -4.73 -0.34
N MET A 8 17.57 -5.86 -0.26
CA MET A 8 16.11 -5.86 -0.08
C MET A 8 15.69 -5.25 1.26
N ALA A 9 16.45 -5.49 2.33
CA ALA A 9 16.20 -4.85 3.62
C ALA A 9 16.37 -3.32 3.55
N THR A 10 17.46 -2.84 2.94
CA THR A 10 17.69 -1.39 2.76
C THR A 10 16.60 -0.73 1.90
N ALA A 11 16.15 -1.40 0.85
CA ALA A 11 15.05 -0.91 0.02
C ALA A 11 13.75 -0.78 0.83
N ALA A 12 13.43 -1.79 1.65
CA ALA A 12 12.27 -1.76 2.53
C ALA A 12 12.36 -0.64 3.57
N ASP A 13 13.51 -0.49 4.22
CA ASP A 13 13.77 0.57 5.22
C ASP A 13 13.57 1.96 4.63
N THR A 14 14.00 2.17 3.38
CA THR A 14 13.83 3.45 2.68
C THR A 14 12.36 3.78 2.47
N VAL A 15 11.54 2.81 2.06
CA VAL A 15 10.09 3.00 1.87
C VAL A 15 9.40 3.26 3.20
N VAL A 16 9.73 2.49 4.24
CA VAL A 16 9.16 2.65 5.59
C VAL A 16 9.55 4.01 6.18
N ALA A 17 10.80 4.45 6.03
CA ALA A 17 11.25 5.76 6.51
C ALA A 17 10.47 6.90 5.84
N LYS A 18 10.26 6.82 4.52
CA LYS A 18 9.44 7.81 3.80
C LYS A 18 8.00 7.83 4.31
N ALA A 19 7.38 6.67 4.52
CA ALA A 19 6.02 6.58 5.05
C ALA A 19 5.92 7.18 6.46
N ARG A 20 6.85 6.85 7.36
CA ARG A 20 6.91 7.43 8.71
C ARG A 20 7.03 8.95 8.70
N ASN A 21 7.84 9.51 7.79
CA ASN A 21 8.00 10.95 7.67
C ASN A 21 6.68 11.64 7.30
N ILE A 22 5.86 11.04 6.42
CA ILE A 22 4.53 11.57 6.09
C ILE A 22 3.62 11.59 7.33
N CYS A 23 3.68 10.53 8.15
CA CYS A 23 2.86 10.44 9.35
C CYS A 23 3.22 11.47 10.44
N THR A 24 4.38 12.13 10.38
CA THR A 24 4.76 13.18 11.35
C THR A 24 3.81 14.38 11.33
N ALA A 25 3.11 14.60 10.21
CA ALA A 25 2.06 15.62 10.12
C ALA A 25 0.81 15.29 10.95
N PHE A 26 0.70 14.09 11.51
CA PHE A 26 -0.46 13.60 12.26
C PHE A 26 -0.03 13.12 13.67
N PRO A 27 0.29 14.04 14.59
CA PRO A 27 0.94 13.70 15.88
C PRO A 27 0.08 12.84 16.80
N ASN A 28 -1.24 12.82 16.61
CA ASN A 28 -2.18 12.04 17.42
C ASN A 28 -2.47 10.65 16.83
N VAL A 29 -1.78 10.25 15.75
CA VAL A 29 -1.94 8.93 15.13
C VAL A 29 -0.81 8.02 15.60
N LYS A 30 -1.16 6.90 16.24
CA LYS A 30 -0.19 5.86 16.57
C LYS A 30 0.22 5.14 15.29
N VAL A 31 1.52 5.08 15.01
CA VAL A 31 2.08 4.44 13.81
C VAL A 31 2.88 3.22 14.20
N GLU A 32 2.53 2.07 13.63
CA GLU A 32 3.32 0.85 13.69
C GLU A 32 3.73 0.45 12.27
N THR A 33 4.96 -0.04 12.10
CA THR A 33 5.51 -0.43 10.80
C THR A 33 6.02 -1.85 10.86
N ARG A 34 5.77 -2.65 9.82
CA ARG A 34 6.26 -4.03 9.69
C ARG A 34 6.87 -4.24 8.31
N VAL A 35 7.97 -4.98 8.26
CA VAL A 35 8.62 -5.46 7.03
C VAL A 35 8.58 -6.97 7.08
N GLU A 36 7.93 -7.57 6.10
CA GLU A 36 7.69 -9.01 6.03
C GLU A 36 8.27 -9.57 4.72
N LYS A 37 8.69 -10.84 4.73
CA LYS A 37 9.18 -11.55 3.54
C LYS A 37 8.20 -12.65 3.14
N GLY A 38 7.95 -12.80 1.84
CA GLY A 38 7.06 -13.83 1.29
C GLY A 38 6.35 -13.34 0.02
N ASP A 39 5.31 -14.07 -0.40
CA ASP A 39 4.39 -13.58 -1.44
C ASP A 39 3.58 -12.40 -0.87
N PRO A 40 3.66 -11.19 -1.46
CA PRO A 40 2.94 -10.02 -0.95
C PRO A 40 1.44 -10.23 -0.81
N ARG A 41 0.85 -11.08 -1.66
CA ARG A 41 -0.59 -11.39 -1.64
C ARG A 41 -1.01 -12.03 -0.33
N GLU A 42 -0.33 -13.10 0.04
CA GLU A 42 -0.59 -13.87 1.26
C GLU A 42 -0.16 -13.10 2.50
N VAL A 43 1.01 -12.46 2.44
CA VAL A 43 1.59 -11.73 3.57
C VAL A 43 0.72 -10.55 3.97
N ILE A 44 0.18 -9.77 3.02
CA ILE A 44 -0.66 -8.61 3.33
C ILE A 44 -2.00 -9.06 3.93
N CYS A 45 -2.68 -10.04 3.32
CA CYS A 45 -3.94 -10.57 3.85
C CYS A 45 -3.75 -11.13 5.27
N GLY A 46 -2.70 -11.93 5.48
CA GLY A 46 -2.38 -12.49 6.79
C GLY A 46 -1.97 -11.44 7.82
N ALA A 47 -1.26 -10.38 7.42
CA ALA A 47 -0.90 -9.30 8.32
C ALA A 47 -2.11 -8.47 8.76
N ALA A 48 -3.04 -8.19 7.84
CA ALA A 48 -4.30 -7.49 8.15
C ALA A 48 -5.16 -8.31 9.12
N GLU A 49 -5.26 -9.62 8.90
CA GLU A 49 -5.97 -10.52 9.81
C GLU A 49 -5.30 -10.59 11.20
N LYS A 50 -3.99 -10.82 11.27
CA LYS A 50 -3.25 -10.89 12.53
C LYS A 50 -3.33 -9.58 13.33
N ALA A 51 -3.39 -8.45 12.63
CA ALA A 51 -3.54 -7.14 13.26
C ALA A 51 -4.98 -6.88 13.76
N GLY A 52 -5.96 -7.71 13.39
CA GLY A 52 -7.37 -7.44 13.65
C GLY A 52 -7.82 -6.13 12.98
N ALA A 53 -7.31 -5.84 11.77
CA ALA A 53 -7.54 -4.55 11.12
C ALA A 53 -9.00 -4.38 10.71
N ASP A 54 -9.60 -3.23 11.06
CA ASP A 54 -10.96 -2.86 10.63
C ASP A 54 -11.03 -2.59 9.12
N MET A 55 -9.90 -2.21 8.49
CA MET A 55 -9.81 -1.91 7.07
C MET A 55 -8.36 -2.00 6.57
N LEU A 56 -8.18 -2.48 5.34
CA LEU A 56 -6.92 -2.43 4.60
C LEU A 56 -6.95 -1.31 3.57
N VAL A 57 -5.99 -0.38 3.62
CA VAL A 57 -5.81 0.67 2.61
C VAL A 57 -4.55 0.41 1.80
N MET A 58 -4.65 0.41 0.47
CA MET A 58 -3.51 0.19 -0.41
C MET A 58 -3.63 0.96 -1.72
N GLY A 59 -2.50 1.15 -2.41
CA GLY A 59 -2.49 1.72 -3.76
C GLY A 59 -3.10 0.77 -4.80
N SER A 60 -3.56 1.31 -5.93
CA SER A 60 -4.07 0.49 -7.03
C SER A 60 -2.99 -0.33 -7.73
N HIS A 61 -1.75 0.18 -7.79
CA HIS A 61 -0.59 -0.47 -8.41
C HIS A 61 0.73 0.03 -7.79
N GLY A 62 1.85 -0.62 -8.15
CA GLY A 62 3.19 -0.19 -7.77
C GLY A 62 3.69 1.05 -8.53
N TYR A 63 5.00 1.33 -8.43
CA TYR A 63 5.65 2.51 -9.04
C TYR A 63 5.85 2.42 -10.58
N GLY A 64 5.32 1.41 -11.25
CA GLY A 64 5.51 1.16 -12.70
C GLY A 64 4.46 1.81 -13.62
N PHE A 65 4.85 1.99 -14.89
CA PHE A 65 4.14 2.65 -15.99
C PHE A 65 2.95 1.85 -16.59
N LEU A 66 2.27 1.02 -15.81
CA LEU A 66 1.10 0.26 -16.28
C LEU A 66 -0.14 1.14 -16.26
N GLN A 67 -0.21 2.07 -17.21
CA GLN A 67 -1.36 2.97 -17.41
C GLN A 67 -2.63 2.26 -17.91
N ARG A 68 -2.58 0.94 -18.18
CA ARG A 68 -3.69 0.18 -18.80
C ARG A 68 -4.36 -0.87 -17.93
N THR A 69 -3.90 -1.13 -16.70
CA THR A 69 -4.59 -2.04 -15.76
C THR A 69 -5.38 -1.23 -14.74
N LEU A 70 -6.61 -1.63 -14.43
CA LEU A 70 -7.46 -0.95 -13.44
C LEU A 70 -7.03 -1.25 -11.99
N LEU A 71 -6.57 -2.48 -11.71
CA LEU A 71 -5.99 -2.94 -10.44
C LEU A 71 -4.73 -3.81 -10.70
N GLY A 72 -3.73 -3.68 -9.83
CA GLY A 72 -2.52 -4.51 -9.83
C GLY A 72 -2.80 -5.89 -9.23
N SER A 73 -1.95 -6.88 -9.53
CA SER A 73 -2.14 -8.27 -9.08
C SER A 73 -2.30 -8.42 -7.56
N VAL A 74 -1.50 -7.66 -6.78
CA VAL A 74 -1.57 -7.68 -5.31
C VAL A 74 -2.86 -7.04 -4.81
N SER A 75 -3.18 -5.83 -5.29
CA SER A 75 -4.40 -5.13 -4.88
C SER A 75 -5.66 -5.90 -5.25
N ASN A 76 -5.71 -6.49 -6.44
CA ASN A 76 -6.81 -7.35 -6.85
C ASN A 76 -6.96 -8.57 -5.95
N HIS A 77 -5.84 -9.23 -5.60
CA HIS A 77 -5.88 -10.37 -4.71
C HIS A 77 -6.39 -9.98 -3.32
N CYS A 78 -5.90 -8.88 -2.72
CA CYS A 78 -6.36 -8.43 -1.41
C CYS A 78 -7.86 -8.09 -1.41
N VAL A 79 -8.37 -7.40 -2.44
CA VAL A 79 -9.81 -7.12 -2.58
C VAL A 79 -10.66 -8.39 -2.57
N GLN A 80 -10.14 -9.49 -3.13
CA GLN A 80 -10.86 -10.76 -3.22
C GLN A 80 -10.75 -11.65 -1.97
N HIS A 81 -9.66 -11.54 -1.20
CA HIS A 81 -9.32 -12.55 -0.17
C HIS A 81 -9.12 -11.97 1.24
N CYS A 82 -8.99 -10.66 1.40
CA CYS A 82 -8.79 -10.06 2.71
C CYS A 82 -10.08 -10.16 3.54
N LYS A 83 -9.97 -10.49 4.83
CA LYS A 83 -11.13 -10.65 5.73
C LYS A 83 -11.79 -9.33 6.14
N CYS A 84 -11.08 -8.22 5.97
CA CYS A 84 -11.56 -6.87 6.26
C CYS A 84 -11.83 -6.08 4.97
N PRO A 85 -12.69 -5.03 5.03
CA PRO A 85 -12.89 -4.11 3.92
C PRO A 85 -11.57 -3.58 3.33
N VAL A 86 -11.49 -3.51 2.00
CA VAL A 86 -10.29 -3.05 1.28
C VAL A 86 -10.58 -1.77 0.52
N VAL A 87 -9.81 -0.71 0.80
CA VAL A 87 -9.83 0.55 0.07
C VAL A 87 -8.63 0.63 -0.86
N VAL A 88 -8.92 0.74 -2.15
CA VAL A 88 -7.91 0.88 -3.20
C VAL A 88 -7.83 2.34 -3.65
N VAL A 89 -6.72 3.00 -3.31
CA VAL A 89 -6.45 4.40 -3.68
C VAL A 89 -5.80 4.45 -5.05
N LYS A 90 -6.46 5.10 -6.01
CA LYS A 90 -5.90 5.41 -7.33
C LYS A 90 -5.08 6.69 -7.25
N ARG A 91 -3.97 6.77 -8.01
CA ARG A 91 -3.32 8.06 -8.24
C ARG A 91 -4.28 8.95 -9.05
N PRO A 92 -4.39 10.24 -8.72
CA PRO A 92 -5.09 11.19 -9.57
C PRO A 92 -4.52 11.09 -10.99
N GLY A 93 -5.37 10.87 -11.99
CA GLY A 93 -4.95 10.93 -13.38
C GLY A 93 -4.43 12.33 -13.69
N ALA A 94 -3.48 12.46 -14.61
CA ALA A 94 -2.99 13.76 -15.08
C ALA A 94 -4.05 14.59 -15.86
N GLY A 95 -5.35 14.27 -15.74
CA GLY A 95 -6.43 14.84 -16.54
C GLY A 95 -7.74 15.16 -15.81
N ASP A 96 -7.91 14.82 -14.53
CA ASP A 96 -9.21 15.01 -13.83
C ASP A 96 -9.33 16.38 -13.14
N GLY A 97 -8.76 17.41 -13.77
CA GLY A 97 -8.80 18.81 -13.34
C GLY A 97 -10.01 19.60 -13.84
N LYS A 98 -11.16 18.95 -14.07
CA LYS A 98 -12.44 19.65 -14.29
C LYS A 98 -13.57 18.99 -13.49
N ALA A 99 -13.56 19.25 -12.18
CA ALA A 99 -14.81 19.35 -11.45
C ALA A 99 -15.54 20.59 -12.01
N GLN A 100 -16.46 20.38 -12.96
CA GLN A 100 -17.43 21.40 -13.35
C GLN A 100 -18.31 21.65 -12.12
N PRO A 101 -18.39 22.88 -11.57
CA PRO A 101 -19.38 23.15 -10.53
C PRO A 101 -20.77 22.94 -11.13
N GLN A 102 -21.55 22.04 -10.53
CA GLN A 102 -22.97 21.91 -10.85
C GLN A 102 -23.68 23.11 -10.21
N SER A 103 -24.34 23.88 -11.05
CA SER A 103 -25.23 25.00 -10.74
C SER A 103 -26.52 24.55 -10.08
#